data_AF-A0A970T957-F1
#
_entry.id   AF-A0A970T957-F1
#
_cell.length_a   1.000
_cell.length_b   1.000
_cell.length_c   1.000
_cell.angle_alpha   90.00
_cell.angle_beta   90.00
_cell.angle_gamma   90.00
#
_symmetry.space_group_name_H-M   'P 1'
#
loop_
_entity.id
_entity.type
_entity.pdbx_description
1 polymer ?
#
loop_
_entity_poly.entity_id
_entity_poly.type
_entity_poly.pdbx_seq_one_letter_code
_entity_poly.pdbx_strand_id
1 'polypeptide(L)'
;WAASRAIDYLYTLDNVNKQQIALTGLSRNGKMALWTAAYDERITAVVPISGGTGGENPFRYTADKFNNETVELLTWYRPHWLHPRLRFFVGRESKIPVDQNSLMALVAPRGLMLTSSITESAGNHWGIEQAYLSARKAYDFLGAGDKIAIDLRNGLHSPAARDIERYLDFFDYAFGRGDIKPENKLYFDYNFSKWLGISGERIDPLSYPVKGTGELLMNNSGKAINDIQGWRLKSDAVRKEIVRMLGDEPPSIGPGEQPDYKREVVGLPRTGQDIKSEPFLFGTLYTKNNASAASVNKKLPVVIYLHEYVYAMGYARSGDIINRLANEGFAVFAFDQTGFGTRIEEGRLFYERFPHWSKMGRMVADVRWSVDALSVLDYIDPQKIYVAGYSLGGSVALHSAALDERIAGVISVCGFTPMRTNLPGKTAEGIYEYSHLHGLIPRLGFFAGTVNRIPYDFDEILGCIAPRPVLIIAPSWDQYADTDDIKECVNEVRKVYGLYKNSDKPELIIPDDYNRFSPDMKEIMVSWAKDNLY
;
A
#
# COMPACT_ATOMS: atom_id res chain seq x y z
N TRP A 1 -28.29 18.59 -7.97
CA TRP A 1 -29.31 19.65 -8.19
C TRP A 1 -29.46 20.02 -9.66
N ALA A 2 -28.45 20.61 -10.32
CA ALA A 2 -28.60 21.06 -11.71
C ALA A 2 -28.98 19.92 -12.68
N ALA A 3 -28.35 18.75 -12.55
CA ALA A 3 -28.72 17.55 -13.31
C ALA A 3 -30.19 17.13 -13.06
N SER A 4 -30.67 17.16 -11.81
CA SER A 4 -32.09 16.92 -11.50
C SER A 4 -33.03 17.94 -12.14
N ARG A 5 -32.64 19.21 -12.27
CA ARG A 5 -33.42 20.23 -13.00
C ARG A 5 -33.47 19.95 -14.49
N ALA A 6 -32.38 19.45 -15.08
CA ALA A 6 -32.38 18.99 -16.46
C ALA A 6 -33.33 17.79 -16.64
N ILE A 7 -33.36 16.86 -15.67
CA ILE A 7 -34.29 15.72 -15.67
C ILE A 7 -35.75 16.22 -15.54
N ASP A 8 -36.04 17.24 -14.73
CA ASP A 8 -37.38 17.83 -14.66
C ASP A 8 -37.85 18.29 -16.06
N TYR A 9 -36.97 18.94 -16.82
CA TYR A 9 -37.26 19.34 -18.19
C TYR A 9 -37.40 18.15 -19.14
N LEU A 10 -36.53 17.13 -19.04
CA LEU A 10 -36.67 15.90 -19.83
C LEU A 10 -38.02 15.20 -19.59
N TYR A 11 -38.57 15.29 -18.38
CA TYR A 11 -39.88 14.73 -18.05
C TYR A 11 -41.05 15.49 -18.72
N THR A 12 -40.85 16.73 -19.17
CA THR A 12 -41.88 17.48 -19.93
C THR A 12 -41.92 17.14 -21.42
N LEU A 13 -40.95 16.35 -21.91
CA LEU A 13 -40.84 16.02 -23.32
C LEU A 13 -41.53 14.67 -23.62
N ASP A 14 -42.43 14.66 -24.60
CA ASP A 14 -43.16 13.45 -25.01
C ASP A 14 -42.27 12.43 -25.74
N ASN A 15 -41.22 12.89 -26.40
CA ASN A 15 -40.26 12.05 -27.12
C ASN A 15 -39.15 11.46 -26.22
N VAL A 16 -39.17 11.72 -24.91
CA VAL A 16 -38.21 11.16 -23.95
C VAL A 16 -38.82 9.95 -23.24
N ASN A 17 -38.15 8.80 -23.33
CA ASN A 17 -38.45 7.62 -22.52
C ASN A 17 -37.98 7.85 -21.07
N LYS A 18 -38.94 8.10 -20.19
CA LYS A 18 -38.71 8.44 -18.77
C LYS A 18 -38.15 7.26 -17.95
N GLN A 19 -38.23 6.04 -18.49
CA GLN A 19 -37.68 4.81 -17.88
C GLN A 19 -36.23 4.52 -18.33
N GLN A 20 -35.67 5.29 -19.26
CA GLN A 20 -34.34 5.05 -19.85
C GLN A 20 -33.46 6.31 -19.76
N ILE A 21 -33.31 6.85 -18.55
CA ILE A 21 -32.46 8.01 -18.28
C ILE A 21 -31.13 7.54 -17.68
N ALA A 22 -30.03 7.83 -18.37
CA ALA A 22 -28.67 7.54 -17.95
C ALA A 22 -27.94 8.81 -17.53
N LEU A 23 -26.98 8.68 -16.61
CA LEU A 23 -26.09 9.76 -16.22
C LEU A 23 -24.63 9.30 -16.24
N THR A 24 -23.74 10.14 -16.77
CA THR A 24 -22.29 9.88 -16.77
C THR A 24 -21.52 11.19 -16.64
N GLY A 25 -20.24 11.08 -16.32
CA GLY A 25 -19.31 12.20 -16.28
C GLY A 25 -17.89 11.72 -16.01
N LEU A 26 -16.92 12.51 -16.43
CA LEU A 26 -15.49 12.28 -16.21
C LEU A 26 -14.96 13.13 -15.04
N SER A 27 -14.09 12.56 -14.21
CA SER A 27 -13.37 13.30 -13.16
C SER A 27 -14.35 13.92 -12.15
N ARG A 28 -14.22 15.22 -11.85
CA ARG A 28 -15.19 15.97 -11.04
C ARG A 28 -16.64 15.72 -11.47
N ASN A 29 -16.92 15.61 -12.77
CA ASN A 29 -18.27 15.36 -13.27
C ASN A 29 -18.70 13.90 -13.02
N GLY A 30 -17.77 12.96 -12.96
CA GLY A 30 -18.02 11.58 -12.52
C GLY A 30 -18.43 11.52 -11.05
N LYS A 31 -17.74 12.28 -10.17
CA LYS A 31 -18.20 12.48 -8.78
C LYS A 31 -19.64 12.99 -8.77
N MET A 32 -19.92 14.09 -9.49
CA MET A 32 -21.25 14.68 -9.55
C MET A 32 -22.32 13.72 -10.10
N ALA A 33 -21.97 12.87 -11.07
CA ALA A 33 -22.86 11.87 -11.63
C ALA A 33 -23.29 10.84 -10.57
N LEU A 34 -22.32 10.27 -9.83
CA LEU A 34 -22.61 9.32 -8.74
C LEU A 34 -23.46 9.98 -7.65
N TRP A 35 -23.09 11.17 -7.19
CA TRP A 35 -23.85 11.91 -6.19
C TRP A 35 -25.27 12.22 -6.67
N THR A 36 -25.46 12.63 -7.92
CA THR A 36 -26.80 12.90 -8.45
C THR A 36 -27.63 11.62 -8.51
N ALA A 37 -27.06 10.52 -8.99
CA ALA A 37 -27.75 9.23 -9.07
C ALA A 37 -28.20 8.75 -7.69
N ALA A 38 -27.41 8.95 -6.64
CA ALA A 38 -27.78 8.58 -5.28
C ALA A 38 -28.99 9.36 -4.71
N TYR A 39 -29.30 10.55 -5.21
CA TYR A 39 -30.39 11.42 -4.70
C TYR A 39 -31.57 11.59 -5.66
N ASP A 40 -31.46 11.13 -6.91
CA ASP A 40 -32.50 11.26 -7.92
C ASP A 40 -32.85 9.88 -8.50
N GLU A 41 -33.95 9.31 -8.01
CA GLU A 41 -34.41 7.96 -8.35
C GLU A 41 -34.85 7.81 -9.82
N ARG A 42 -35.04 8.92 -10.54
CA ARG A 42 -35.44 8.94 -11.94
C ARG A 42 -34.32 8.53 -12.90
N ILE A 43 -33.07 8.45 -12.41
CA ILE A 43 -31.92 7.99 -13.19
C ILE A 43 -31.89 6.47 -13.15
N THR A 44 -32.17 5.81 -14.27
CA THR A 44 -32.22 4.35 -14.38
C THR A 44 -30.83 3.71 -14.32
N ALA A 45 -29.79 4.39 -14.81
CA ALA A 45 -28.41 3.88 -14.79
C ALA A 45 -27.37 5.01 -14.70
N VAL A 46 -26.23 4.75 -14.06
CA VAL A 46 -25.14 5.71 -13.91
C VAL A 46 -23.77 5.05 -14.15
N VAL A 47 -22.90 5.75 -14.86
CA VAL A 47 -21.48 5.38 -15.07
C VAL A 47 -20.60 6.56 -14.67
N PRO A 48 -20.18 6.69 -13.40
CA PRO A 48 -19.16 7.66 -13.01
C PRO A 48 -17.78 7.22 -13.52
N ILE A 49 -17.10 8.08 -14.27
CA ILE A 49 -15.81 7.76 -14.91
C ILE A 49 -14.67 8.50 -14.21
N SER A 50 -13.70 7.75 -13.69
CA SER A 50 -12.48 8.27 -13.06
C SER A 50 -12.77 9.45 -12.12
N GLY A 51 -13.86 9.33 -11.36
CA GLY A 51 -14.32 10.30 -10.40
C GLY A 51 -13.35 10.45 -9.24
N GLY A 52 -12.47 9.50 -8.91
CA GLY A 52 -11.46 9.65 -7.86
C GLY A 52 -12.05 9.89 -6.47
N THR A 53 -11.42 10.73 -5.65
CA THR A 53 -11.77 10.89 -4.21
C THR A 53 -13.10 11.61 -3.98
N GLY A 54 -14.01 10.95 -3.27
CA GLY A 54 -15.40 11.41 -3.16
C GLY A 54 -16.28 11.07 -4.38
N GLY A 55 -15.71 10.37 -5.37
CA GLY A 55 -16.41 9.70 -6.47
C GLY A 55 -16.46 8.20 -6.19
N GLU A 56 -15.75 7.38 -6.97
CA GLU A 56 -15.63 5.94 -6.71
C GLU A 56 -14.53 5.56 -5.70
N ASN A 57 -13.50 6.40 -5.48
CA ASN A 57 -12.54 6.15 -4.41
C ASN A 57 -13.18 6.47 -3.05
N PRO A 58 -13.27 5.51 -2.12
CA PRO A 58 -13.73 5.77 -0.76
C PRO A 58 -12.73 6.63 0.00
N PHE A 59 -13.21 7.61 0.77
CA PHE A 59 -12.38 8.56 1.51
C PHE A 59 -11.36 7.87 2.42
N ARG A 60 -11.74 6.75 3.05
CA ARG A 60 -10.87 5.99 3.95
C ARG A 60 -9.60 5.45 3.28
N TYR A 61 -9.58 5.33 1.96
CA TYR A 61 -8.43 4.88 1.18
C TYR A 61 -7.80 5.98 0.32
N THR A 62 -7.81 7.21 0.86
CA THR A 62 -7.24 8.42 0.23
C THR A 62 -6.30 9.19 1.15
N ALA A 63 -5.82 8.54 2.23
CA ALA A 63 -4.71 9.05 3.01
C ALA A 63 -3.41 9.04 2.18
N ASP A 64 -2.42 9.82 2.61
CA ASP A 64 -1.15 10.00 1.88
C ASP A 64 -0.44 8.68 1.55
N LYS A 65 -0.54 7.67 2.43
CA LYS A 65 0.03 6.31 2.19
C LYS A 65 -0.49 5.60 0.93
N PHE A 66 -1.59 6.05 0.34
CA PHE A 66 -2.14 5.48 -0.90
C PHE A 66 -1.71 6.27 -2.16
N ASN A 67 -1.08 7.45 -1.98
CA ASN A 67 -0.53 8.33 -3.02
C ASN A 67 -1.45 8.50 -4.26
N ASN A 68 -2.72 8.77 -3.97
CA ASN A 68 -3.76 9.10 -4.93
C ASN A 68 -4.22 10.57 -4.71
N GLU A 69 -5.38 10.94 -5.25
CA GLU A 69 -5.98 12.26 -4.95
C GLU A 69 -6.43 12.32 -3.48
N THR A 70 -5.60 12.84 -2.57
CA THR A 70 -5.91 12.77 -1.13
C THR A 70 -7.03 13.73 -0.68
N VAL A 71 -7.67 13.44 0.46
CA VAL A 71 -8.58 14.39 1.12
C VAL A 71 -7.84 15.69 1.46
N GLU A 72 -6.59 15.61 1.92
CA GLU A 72 -5.74 16.79 2.13
C GLU A 72 -5.67 17.62 0.83
N LEU A 73 -5.21 17.02 -0.28
CA LEU A 73 -5.07 17.67 -1.58
C LEU A 73 -6.37 18.36 -1.99
N LEU A 74 -7.51 17.68 -1.92
CA LEU A 74 -8.79 18.25 -2.31
C LEU A 74 -9.20 19.43 -1.44
N THR A 75 -8.91 19.39 -0.13
CA THR A 75 -9.37 20.43 0.80
C THR A 75 -8.57 21.73 0.70
N TRP A 76 -7.32 21.69 0.23
CA TRP A 76 -6.51 22.91 0.03
C TRP A 76 -6.41 23.34 -1.45
N TYR A 77 -6.32 22.40 -2.40
CA TYR A 77 -6.13 22.70 -3.82
C TYR A 77 -7.45 22.78 -4.60
N ARG A 78 -8.52 22.13 -4.11
CA ARG A 78 -9.87 22.11 -4.73
C ARG A 78 -11.00 22.37 -3.71
N PRO A 79 -10.91 23.41 -2.86
CA PRO A 79 -11.82 23.61 -1.73
C PRO A 79 -13.30 23.82 -2.10
N HIS A 80 -13.61 24.05 -3.38
CA HIS A 80 -14.96 24.27 -3.90
C HIS A 80 -15.63 22.98 -4.44
N TRP A 81 -14.94 21.83 -4.44
CA TRP A 81 -15.48 20.57 -5.00
C TRP A 81 -16.33 19.79 -3.99
N LEU A 82 -15.97 19.85 -2.71
CA LEU A 82 -16.61 19.10 -1.63
C LEU A 82 -16.90 20.03 -0.45
N HIS A 83 -17.75 19.58 0.47
CA HIS A 83 -18.12 20.39 1.62
C HIS A 83 -16.90 20.76 2.49
N PRO A 84 -16.72 22.03 2.91
CA PRO A 84 -15.51 22.48 3.61
C PRO A 84 -15.15 21.70 4.89
N ARG A 85 -16.15 21.09 5.55
CA ARG A 85 -15.96 20.26 6.76
C ARG A 85 -15.15 18.98 6.52
N LEU A 86 -14.98 18.55 5.27
CA LEU A 86 -14.15 17.38 4.94
C LEU A 86 -12.70 17.55 5.46
N ARG A 87 -12.20 18.80 5.54
CA ARG A 87 -10.86 19.11 6.08
C ARG A 87 -10.62 18.65 7.52
N PHE A 88 -11.68 18.50 8.31
CA PHE A 88 -11.56 18.03 9.71
C PHE A 88 -11.22 16.54 9.80
N PHE A 89 -11.28 15.83 8.67
CA PHE A 89 -10.96 14.41 8.57
C PHE A 89 -9.60 14.14 7.92
N VAL A 90 -8.84 15.16 7.54
CA VAL A 90 -7.46 14.99 7.03
C VAL A 90 -6.62 14.24 8.08
N GLY A 91 -5.98 13.16 7.66
CA GLY A 91 -5.16 12.29 8.52
C GLY A 91 -5.97 11.35 9.43
N ARG A 92 -7.30 11.40 9.36
CA ARG A 92 -8.24 10.59 10.16
C ARG A 92 -9.46 10.16 9.35
N GLU A 93 -9.25 9.87 8.06
CA GLU A 93 -10.30 9.57 7.09
C GLU A 93 -11.18 8.38 7.53
N SER A 94 -10.64 7.46 8.34
CA SER A 94 -11.41 6.37 8.97
C SER A 94 -12.53 6.84 9.90
N LYS A 95 -12.51 8.09 10.37
CA LYS A 95 -13.52 8.68 11.25
C LYS A 95 -14.68 9.32 10.48
N ILE A 96 -14.65 9.34 9.15
CA ILE A 96 -15.76 9.85 8.34
C ILE A 96 -16.97 8.90 8.50
N PRO A 97 -18.16 9.41 8.88
CA PRO A 97 -19.30 8.56 9.24
C PRO A 97 -20.00 7.89 8.05
N VAL A 98 -19.84 8.41 6.84
CA VAL A 98 -20.43 7.89 5.61
C VAL A 98 -19.38 7.94 4.51
N ASP A 99 -19.23 6.82 3.79
CA ASP A 99 -18.21 6.64 2.78
C ASP A 99 -18.85 6.25 1.43
N GLN A 100 -18.06 6.18 0.37
CA GLN A 100 -18.53 6.04 -1.00
C GLN A 100 -19.32 4.75 -1.25
N ASN A 101 -19.03 3.65 -0.55
CA ASN A 101 -19.82 2.42 -0.66
C ASN A 101 -21.29 2.62 -0.24
N SER A 102 -21.56 3.45 0.78
CA SER A 102 -22.93 3.78 1.20
C SER A 102 -23.62 4.65 0.15
N LEU A 103 -22.89 5.60 -0.45
CA LEU A 103 -23.41 6.42 -1.55
C LEU A 103 -23.77 5.56 -2.78
N MET A 104 -22.92 4.60 -3.13
CA MET A 104 -23.16 3.63 -4.20
C MET A 104 -24.38 2.76 -3.92
N ALA A 105 -24.58 2.34 -2.66
CA ALA A 105 -25.74 1.55 -2.26
C ALA A 105 -27.08 2.30 -2.43
N LEU A 106 -27.10 3.63 -2.31
CA LEU A 106 -28.30 4.45 -2.58
C LEU A 106 -28.75 4.43 -4.06
N VAL A 107 -27.87 3.98 -4.97
CA VAL A 107 -28.25 3.78 -6.37
C VAL A 107 -29.06 2.49 -6.55
N ALA A 108 -28.87 1.49 -5.68
CA ALA A 108 -29.56 0.21 -5.80
C ALA A 108 -31.10 0.38 -5.73
N PRO A 109 -31.88 -0.39 -6.51
CA PRO A 109 -31.47 -1.47 -7.44
C PRO A 109 -31.21 -0.99 -8.89
N ARG A 110 -30.96 0.31 -9.11
CA ARG A 110 -30.75 0.90 -10.46
C ARG A 110 -29.32 0.64 -10.94
N GLY A 111 -29.07 0.76 -12.24
CA GLY A 111 -27.77 0.40 -12.82
C GLY A 111 -26.62 1.29 -12.31
N LEU A 112 -25.52 0.70 -11.84
CA LEU A 112 -24.30 1.40 -11.46
C LEU A 112 -23.07 0.67 -12.02
N MET A 113 -22.29 1.31 -12.88
CA MET A 113 -20.97 0.79 -13.26
C MET A 113 -19.86 1.75 -12.83
N LEU A 114 -19.00 1.29 -11.92
CA LEU A 114 -17.81 2.03 -11.50
C LEU A 114 -16.72 1.86 -12.55
N THR A 115 -16.07 2.93 -12.98
CA THR A 115 -14.96 2.82 -13.94
C THR A 115 -13.84 3.80 -13.62
N SER A 116 -12.61 3.28 -13.68
CA SER A 116 -11.35 4.00 -13.40
C SER A 116 -10.22 3.26 -14.12
N SER A 117 -9.06 3.89 -14.30
CA SER A 117 -7.91 3.22 -14.89
C SER A 117 -7.00 2.58 -13.84
N ILE A 118 -6.47 1.39 -14.13
CA ILE A 118 -5.45 0.74 -13.27
C ILE A 118 -4.12 1.51 -13.22
N THR A 119 -3.88 2.42 -14.17
CA THR A 119 -2.66 3.25 -14.27
C THR A 119 -2.96 4.75 -14.16
N GLU A 120 -4.11 5.16 -13.62
CA GLU A 120 -4.33 6.59 -13.35
C GLU A 120 -3.81 7.04 -11.98
N SER A 121 -3.21 8.21 -11.97
CA SER A 121 -2.49 8.72 -10.81
C SER A 121 -3.38 9.31 -9.71
N ALA A 122 -4.67 9.55 -10.00
CA ALA A 122 -5.65 10.10 -9.07
C ALA A 122 -6.54 9.01 -8.43
N GLY A 123 -6.58 7.82 -9.04
CA GLY A 123 -7.40 6.69 -8.61
C GLY A 123 -6.70 5.82 -7.58
N ASN A 124 -7.49 5.12 -6.77
CA ASN A 124 -7.04 3.99 -5.97
C ASN A 124 -7.97 2.82 -6.28
N HIS A 125 -7.64 2.08 -7.34
CA HIS A 125 -8.46 1.00 -7.85
C HIS A 125 -8.60 -0.16 -6.85
N TRP A 126 -7.64 -0.37 -5.95
CA TRP A 126 -7.84 -1.26 -4.80
C TRP A 126 -8.99 -0.78 -3.90
N GLY A 127 -8.99 0.49 -3.53
CA GLY A 127 -10.07 1.09 -2.74
C GLY A 127 -11.43 1.09 -3.45
N ILE A 128 -11.43 1.31 -4.78
CA ILE A 128 -12.63 1.21 -5.61
C ILE A 128 -13.20 -0.21 -5.58
N GLU A 129 -12.36 -1.24 -5.70
CA GLU A 129 -12.80 -2.64 -5.59
C GLU A 129 -13.38 -2.94 -4.21
N GLN A 130 -12.80 -2.43 -3.13
CA GLN A 130 -13.37 -2.58 -1.78
C GLN A 130 -14.75 -1.93 -1.68
N ALA A 131 -14.92 -0.73 -2.26
CA ALA A 131 -16.21 -0.04 -2.27
C ALA A 131 -17.25 -0.79 -3.13
N TYR A 132 -16.85 -1.29 -4.30
CA TYR A 132 -17.65 -2.13 -5.18
C TYR A 132 -18.16 -3.40 -4.47
N LEU A 133 -17.25 -4.18 -3.88
CA LEU A 133 -17.58 -5.42 -3.18
C LEU A 133 -18.49 -5.17 -1.96
N SER A 134 -18.30 -4.05 -1.28
CA SER A 134 -19.16 -3.62 -0.17
C SER A 134 -20.56 -3.22 -0.66
N ALA A 135 -20.66 -2.37 -1.68
CA ALA A 135 -21.93 -1.91 -2.23
C ALA A 135 -22.72 -3.05 -2.90
N ARG A 136 -22.03 -4.01 -3.53
CA ARG A 136 -22.65 -5.18 -4.17
C ARG A 136 -23.51 -5.99 -3.19
N LYS A 137 -23.15 -6.06 -1.91
CA LYS A 137 -23.96 -6.73 -0.89
C LYS A 137 -25.39 -6.17 -0.79
N ALA A 138 -25.56 -4.86 -0.96
CA ALA A 138 -26.87 -4.22 -0.97
C ALA A 138 -27.66 -4.56 -2.26
N TYR A 139 -26.98 -4.61 -3.41
CA TYR A 139 -27.56 -5.05 -4.66
C TYR A 139 -28.00 -6.52 -4.61
N ASP A 140 -27.14 -7.40 -4.10
CA ASP A 140 -27.43 -8.83 -3.92
C ASP A 140 -28.65 -9.03 -3.00
N PHE A 141 -28.72 -8.29 -1.89
CA PHE A 141 -29.86 -8.31 -0.97
C PHE A 141 -31.18 -7.90 -1.65
N LEU A 142 -31.13 -6.94 -2.58
CA LEU A 142 -32.28 -6.48 -3.35
C LEU A 142 -32.57 -7.33 -4.61
N GLY A 143 -31.83 -8.42 -4.84
CA GLY A 143 -31.97 -9.25 -6.04
C GLY A 143 -31.52 -8.56 -7.33
N ALA A 144 -30.65 -7.55 -7.23
CA ALA A 144 -30.15 -6.72 -8.33
C ALA A 144 -28.62 -6.84 -8.50
N GLY A 145 -28.00 -7.93 -8.02
CA GLY A 145 -26.54 -8.13 -8.07
C GLY A 145 -25.92 -8.02 -9.46
N ASP A 146 -26.71 -8.24 -10.51
CA ASP A 146 -26.32 -8.09 -11.92
C ASP A 146 -26.38 -6.65 -12.44
N LYS A 147 -26.92 -5.70 -11.67
CA LYS A 147 -27.03 -4.27 -12.02
C LYS A 147 -25.93 -3.39 -11.44
N ILE A 148 -24.99 -3.96 -10.68
CA ILE A 148 -23.77 -3.27 -10.26
C ILE A 148 -22.55 -3.87 -10.96
N ALA A 149 -21.72 -3.00 -11.52
CA ALA A 149 -20.58 -3.39 -12.33
C ALA A 149 -19.32 -2.60 -12.00
N ILE A 150 -18.18 -3.15 -12.40
CA ILE A 150 -16.87 -2.51 -12.31
C ILE A 150 -16.06 -2.73 -13.59
N ASP A 151 -15.51 -1.66 -14.15
CA ASP A 151 -14.62 -1.67 -15.31
C ASP A 151 -13.32 -0.91 -14.99
N LEU A 152 -12.31 -1.65 -14.52
CA LEU A 152 -10.96 -1.16 -14.30
C LEU A 152 -10.14 -1.28 -15.59
N ARG A 153 -10.13 -0.18 -16.35
CA ARG A 153 -9.61 -0.10 -17.71
C ARG A 153 -8.09 0.10 -17.77
N ASN A 154 -7.50 -0.24 -18.91
CA ASN A 154 -6.14 0.16 -19.27
C ASN A 154 -6.16 1.58 -19.85
N GLY A 155 -5.27 2.46 -19.39
CA GLY A 155 -5.10 3.81 -19.94
C GLY A 155 -4.76 4.85 -18.88
N LEU A 156 -5.03 6.12 -19.17
CA LEU A 156 -4.83 7.22 -18.22
C LEU A 156 -6.18 7.74 -17.72
N HIS A 157 -6.22 8.98 -17.25
CA HIS A 157 -7.40 9.58 -16.65
C HIS A 157 -8.63 9.65 -17.59
N SER A 158 -8.43 9.89 -18.89
CA SER A 158 -9.54 9.92 -19.86
C SER A 158 -9.83 8.53 -20.46
N PRO A 159 -11.09 8.18 -20.71
CA PRO A 159 -11.48 6.95 -21.41
C PRO A 159 -11.10 7.03 -22.90
N ALA A 160 -10.82 5.86 -23.49
CA ALA A 160 -10.71 5.69 -24.94
C ALA A 160 -12.07 5.33 -25.55
N ALA A 161 -12.18 5.37 -26.89
CA ALA A 161 -13.42 5.04 -27.60
C ALA A 161 -13.97 3.65 -27.20
N ARG A 162 -13.11 2.64 -27.11
CA ARG A 162 -13.46 1.29 -26.63
C ARG A 162 -14.07 1.26 -25.22
N ASP A 163 -13.68 2.20 -24.36
CA ASP A 163 -14.20 2.26 -22.99
C ASP A 163 -15.61 2.88 -23.04
N ILE A 164 -15.82 3.89 -23.90
CA ILE A 164 -17.13 4.50 -24.14
C ILE A 164 -18.13 3.47 -24.70
N GLU A 165 -17.71 2.60 -25.63
CA GLU A 165 -18.53 1.51 -26.15
C GLU A 165 -19.03 0.60 -25.01
N ARG A 166 -18.15 0.17 -24.10
CA ARG A 166 -18.54 -0.61 -22.91
C ARG A 166 -19.50 0.14 -21.99
N TYR A 167 -19.39 1.47 -21.89
CA TYR A 167 -20.31 2.28 -21.09
C TYR A 167 -21.71 2.32 -21.71
N LEU A 168 -21.79 2.41 -23.04
CA LEU A 168 -23.04 2.33 -23.78
C LEU A 168 -23.67 0.93 -23.67
N ASP A 169 -22.86 -0.14 -23.79
CA ASP A 169 -23.31 -1.52 -23.59
C ASP A 169 -23.92 -1.71 -22.19
N PHE A 170 -23.30 -1.14 -21.15
CA PHE A 170 -23.86 -1.19 -19.79
C PHE A 170 -25.18 -0.43 -19.67
N PHE A 171 -25.31 0.73 -20.31
CA PHE A 171 -26.59 1.45 -20.34
C PHE A 171 -27.67 0.64 -21.06
N ASP A 172 -27.34 0.02 -22.20
CA ASP A 172 -28.26 -0.85 -22.93
C ASP A 172 -28.68 -2.07 -22.11
N TYR A 173 -27.74 -2.70 -21.41
CA TYR A 173 -28.02 -3.77 -20.46
C TYR A 173 -28.98 -3.31 -19.35
N ALA A 174 -28.68 -2.20 -18.68
CA ALA A 174 -29.51 -1.67 -17.60
C ALA A 174 -30.90 -1.23 -18.06
N PHE A 175 -31.04 -0.84 -19.33
CA PHE A 175 -32.30 -0.43 -19.95
C PHE A 175 -33.10 -1.58 -20.57
N GLY A 176 -32.55 -2.80 -20.61
CA GLY A 176 -33.15 -3.95 -21.29
C GLY A 176 -33.17 -3.82 -22.82
N ARG A 177 -32.22 -3.07 -23.39
CA ARG A 177 -32.04 -2.88 -24.85
C ARG A 177 -30.95 -3.80 -25.44
N GLY A 178 -30.08 -4.37 -24.61
CA GLY A 178 -29.00 -5.26 -25.03
C GLY A 178 -28.63 -6.28 -23.96
N ASP A 179 -27.96 -7.35 -24.38
CA ASP A 179 -27.63 -8.50 -23.52
C ASP A 179 -26.12 -8.61 -23.19
N ILE A 180 -25.32 -7.60 -23.57
CA ILE A 180 -23.87 -7.58 -23.29
C ILE A 180 -23.67 -7.28 -21.80
N LYS A 181 -23.22 -8.29 -21.06
CA LYS A 181 -22.97 -8.17 -19.62
C LYS A 181 -21.57 -7.59 -19.34
N PRO A 182 -21.43 -6.77 -18.28
CA PRO A 182 -20.12 -6.29 -17.85
C PRO A 182 -19.25 -7.46 -17.35
N GLU A 183 -17.95 -7.43 -17.68
CA GLU A 183 -16.98 -8.48 -17.30
C GLU A 183 -16.71 -8.53 -15.79
N ASN A 184 -16.73 -7.38 -15.12
CA ASN A 184 -16.42 -7.23 -13.68
C ASN A 184 -15.03 -7.75 -13.31
N LYS A 185 -14.02 -7.46 -14.14
CA LYS A 185 -12.64 -7.86 -13.93
C LYS A 185 -12.03 -7.17 -12.70
N LEU A 186 -11.75 -7.95 -11.65
CA LEU A 186 -11.06 -7.52 -10.43
C LEU A 186 -9.55 -7.80 -10.50
N TYR A 187 -8.73 -6.88 -9.98
CA TYR A 187 -7.28 -7.02 -9.80
C TYR A 187 -6.89 -7.33 -8.35
N PHE A 188 -7.78 -7.08 -7.39
CA PHE A 188 -7.53 -7.28 -5.96
C PHE A 188 -8.63 -8.08 -5.26
N ASP A 189 -9.05 -9.18 -5.89
CA ASP A 189 -10.00 -10.16 -5.35
C ASP A 189 -9.39 -11.08 -4.28
N TYR A 190 -8.56 -10.51 -3.40
CA TYR A 190 -8.10 -11.22 -2.22
C TYR A 190 -9.21 -11.28 -1.18
N ASN A 191 -9.42 -12.47 -0.62
CA ASN A 191 -10.32 -12.69 0.49
C ASN A 191 -9.72 -13.77 1.39
N PHE A 192 -9.71 -13.54 2.71
CA PHE A 192 -9.10 -14.48 3.65
C PHE A 192 -9.74 -15.87 3.60
N SER A 193 -11.08 -15.96 3.52
CA SER A 193 -11.80 -17.24 3.40
C SER A 193 -11.51 -17.94 2.07
N LYS A 194 -11.39 -17.19 0.97
CA LYS A 194 -10.97 -17.73 -0.33
C LYS A 194 -9.56 -18.31 -0.25
N TRP A 195 -8.62 -17.57 0.36
CA TRP A 195 -7.25 -18.05 0.57
C TRP A 195 -7.22 -19.32 1.43
N LEU A 196 -7.98 -19.38 2.53
CA LEU A 196 -8.09 -20.61 3.35
C LEU A 196 -8.56 -21.82 2.53
N GLY A 197 -9.52 -21.61 1.62
CA GLY A 197 -10.00 -22.67 0.73
C GLY A 197 -8.95 -23.15 -0.27
N ILE A 198 -8.13 -22.25 -0.79
CA ILE A 198 -7.08 -22.57 -1.78
C ILE A 198 -5.84 -23.18 -1.08
N SER A 199 -5.42 -22.61 0.04
CA SER A 199 -4.19 -23.03 0.74
C SER A 199 -4.40 -24.25 1.63
N GLY A 200 -5.61 -24.45 2.16
CA GLY A 200 -5.86 -25.50 3.15
C GLY A 200 -5.08 -25.31 4.46
N GLU A 201 -4.51 -24.13 4.69
CA GLU A 201 -3.72 -23.81 5.88
C GLU A 201 -4.56 -23.95 7.16
N ARG A 202 -3.92 -24.47 8.21
CA ARG A 202 -4.51 -24.59 9.54
C ARG A 202 -3.46 -24.23 10.58
N ILE A 203 -3.72 -23.16 11.33
CA ILE A 203 -2.91 -22.76 12.47
C ILE A 203 -3.85 -22.67 13.67
N ASP A 204 -3.53 -23.43 14.72
CA ASP A 204 -4.18 -23.25 16.02
C ASP A 204 -3.45 -22.12 16.77
N PRO A 205 -4.04 -20.93 16.91
CA PRO A 205 -3.39 -19.84 17.64
C PRO A 205 -3.15 -20.19 19.11
N LEU A 206 -3.91 -21.13 19.70
CA LEU A 206 -3.77 -21.52 21.11
C LEU A 206 -2.55 -22.40 21.37
N SER A 207 -1.95 -22.99 20.33
CA SER A 207 -0.69 -23.73 20.46
C SER A 207 0.52 -22.81 20.67
N TYR A 208 0.38 -21.51 20.45
CA TYR A 208 1.43 -20.52 20.67
C TYR A 208 1.32 -19.93 22.07
N PRO A 209 2.43 -19.73 22.80
CA PRO A 209 2.40 -19.13 24.12
C PRO A 209 1.89 -17.69 24.04
N VAL A 210 1.25 -17.23 25.12
CA VAL A 210 0.99 -15.80 25.30
C VAL A 210 2.34 -15.11 25.53
N LYS A 211 2.58 -14.03 24.79
CA LYS A 211 3.75 -13.17 24.97
C LYS A 211 3.30 -11.77 25.39
N GLY A 212 3.92 -11.25 26.44
CA GLY A 212 3.71 -9.88 26.92
C GLY A 212 4.56 -8.85 26.19
N THR A 213 4.29 -7.57 26.43
CA THR A 213 5.26 -6.50 26.14
C THR A 213 6.39 -6.59 27.17
N GLY A 214 7.64 -6.38 26.74
CA GLY A 214 8.80 -6.40 27.66
C GLY A 214 9.56 -7.71 27.80
N GLU A 215 9.25 -8.73 27.01
CA GLU A 215 9.87 -10.07 27.09
C GLU A 215 11.00 -10.26 26.04
N LEU A 216 11.49 -9.19 25.41
CA LEU A 216 12.44 -9.28 24.29
C LEU A 216 13.77 -9.93 24.68
N LEU A 217 14.28 -9.66 25.88
CA LEU A 217 15.46 -10.34 26.44
C LEU A 217 15.11 -11.49 27.39
N MET A 218 13.98 -12.16 27.17
CA MET A 218 13.65 -13.44 27.83
C MET A 218 13.75 -14.59 26.82
N ASN A 219 14.34 -15.71 27.24
CA ASN A 219 14.31 -16.95 26.45
C ASN A 219 12.96 -17.69 26.61
N ASN A 220 12.76 -18.77 25.87
CA ASN A 220 11.51 -19.55 25.88
C ASN A 220 11.22 -20.22 27.24
N SER A 221 12.18 -20.29 28.16
CA SER A 221 12.01 -20.78 29.53
C SER A 221 11.75 -19.64 30.53
N GLY A 222 11.58 -18.40 30.07
CA GLY A 222 11.38 -17.22 30.91
C GLY A 222 12.66 -16.70 31.61
N LYS A 223 13.84 -17.19 31.22
CA LYS A 223 15.12 -16.73 31.78
C LYS A 223 15.66 -15.54 31.00
N ALA A 224 16.19 -14.55 31.71
CA ALA A 224 16.83 -13.37 31.12
C ALA A 224 18.05 -13.73 30.25
N ILE A 225 18.15 -13.06 29.10
CA ILE A 225 19.25 -13.08 28.15
C ILE A 225 20.13 -11.86 28.45
N ASN A 226 21.35 -12.09 28.92
CA ASN A 226 22.27 -11.02 29.35
C ASN A 226 23.54 -10.93 28.51
N ASP A 227 23.63 -11.70 27.42
CA ASP A 227 24.80 -11.74 26.55
C ASP A 227 24.41 -11.89 25.07
N ILE A 228 25.38 -11.58 24.19
CA ILE A 228 25.21 -11.61 22.74
C ILE A 228 24.90 -13.03 22.23
N GLN A 229 25.43 -14.08 22.86
CA GLN A 229 25.24 -15.46 22.39
C GLN A 229 23.80 -15.93 22.62
N GLY A 230 23.25 -15.67 23.81
CA GLY A 230 21.85 -15.92 24.12
C GLY A 230 20.91 -15.14 23.20
N TRP A 231 21.26 -13.89 22.88
CA TRP A 231 20.49 -13.10 21.91
C TRP A 231 20.54 -13.72 20.51
N ARG A 232 21.72 -14.12 20.02
CA ARG A 232 21.87 -14.78 18.71
C ARG A 232 21.01 -16.04 18.57
N LEU A 233 20.97 -16.87 19.60
CA LEU A 233 20.11 -18.05 19.62
C LEU A 233 18.62 -17.69 19.52
N LYS A 234 18.19 -16.63 20.21
CA LYS A 234 16.80 -16.13 20.11
C LYS A 234 16.52 -15.52 18.74
N SER A 235 17.42 -14.68 18.20
CA SER A 235 17.23 -14.05 16.89
C SER A 235 17.12 -15.08 15.76
N ASP A 236 17.89 -16.17 15.82
CA ASP A 236 17.79 -17.26 14.83
C ASP A 236 16.44 -17.97 14.89
N ALA A 237 15.88 -18.16 16.08
CA ALA A 237 14.54 -18.71 16.25
C ALA A 237 13.46 -17.74 15.73
N VAL A 238 13.60 -16.43 16.01
CA VAL A 238 12.71 -15.39 15.51
C VAL A 238 12.71 -15.36 13.98
N ARG A 239 13.89 -15.34 13.33
CA ARG A 239 14.01 -15.33 11.87
C ARG A 239 13.32 -16.54 11.23
N LYS A 240 13.42 -17.72 11.85
CA LYS A 240 12.68 -18.91 11.41
C LYS A 240 11.17 -18.72 11.51
N GLU A 241 10.65 -18.11 12.58
CA GLU A 241 9.22 -17.79 12.69
C GLU A 241 8.78 -16.73 11.68
N ILE A 242 9.61 -15.71 11.41
CA ILE A 242 9.34 -14.73 10.35
C ILE A 242 9.19 -15.46 9.01
N VAL A 243 10.18 -16.26 8.61
CA VAL A 243 10.14 -17.03 7.35
C VAL A 243 8.93 -17.97 7.33
N ARG A 244 8.65 -18.67 8.44
CA ARG A 244 7.47 -19.53 8.57
C ARG A 244 6.16 -18.76 8.44
N MET A 245 6.09 -17.48 8.80
CA MET A 245 4.85 -16.71 8.62
C MET A 245 4.75 -16.07 7.23
N LEU A 246 5.89 -15.72 6.62
CA LEU A 246 5.97 -15.22 5.25
C LEU A 246 5.71 -16.32 4.22
N GLY A 247 5.92 -17.58 4.58
CA GLY A 247 5.61 -18.74 3.73
C GLY A 247 6.76 -19.18 2.82
N ASP A 248 6.45 -20.18 2.02
CA ASP A 248 7.45 -20.93 1.26
C ASP A 248 7.69 -20.30 -0.11
N GLU A 249 8.85 -19.69 -0.28
CA GLU A 249 9.27 -19.16 -1.58
C GLU A 249 9.39 -20.29 -2.61
N PRO A 250 8.67 -20.21 -3.74
CA PRO A 250 8.69 -21.26 -4.75
C PRO A 250 10.03 -21.24 -5.53
N PRO A 251 10.62 -22.41 -5.84
CA PRO A 251 11.93 -22.49 -6.51
C PRO A 251 11.92 -21.99 -7.96
N SER A 252 10.74 -21.82 -8.56
CA SER A 252 10.56 -21.41 -9.96
C SER A 252 10.56 -19.89 -10.18
N ILE A 253 10.86 -19.11 -9.15
CA ILE A 253 10.84 -17.64 -9.20
C ILE A 253 12.23 -17.10 -8.87
N GLY A 254 12.65 -16.07 -9.60
CA GLY A 254 13.86 -15.32 -9.31
C GLY A 254 13.74 -13.85 -9.73
N PRO A 255 14.82 -13.07 -9.55
CA PRO A 255 14.87 -11.73 -10.10
C PRO A 255 14.89 -11.84 -11.63
N GLY A 256 13.94 -11.15 -12.27
CA GLY A 256 13.88 -11.01 -13.72
C GLY A 256 13.88 -9.55 -14.11
N GLU A 257 14.28 -9.27 -15.35
CA GLU A 257 13.95 -7.99 -15.96
C GLU A 257 12.44 -7.89 -16.16
N GLN A 258 11.89 -6.70 -16.00
CA GLN A 258 10.46 -6.43 -16.20
C GLN A 258 10.27 -5.37 -17.30
N PRO A 259 10.58 -5.68 -18.57
CA PRO A 259 10.22 -4.82 -19.68
C PRO A 259 8.69 -4.91 -19.88
N ASP A 260 7.95 -3.97 -19.29
CA ASP A 260 6.51 -3.86 -19.47
C ASP A 260 6.18 -2.53 -20.17
N TYR A 261 5.30 -2.55 -21.18
CA TYR A 261 4.75 -1.36 -21.83
C TYR A 261 4.06 -0.44 -20.80
N LYS A 262 3.56 -1.00 -19.68
CA LYS A 262 3.00 -0.20 -18.58
C LYS A 262 4.03 0.78 -18.01
N ARG A 263 5.34 0.52 -18.12
CA ARG A 263 6.38 1.49 -17.73
C ARG A 263 6.30 2.76 -18.56
N GLU A 264 5.97 2.67 -19.84
CA GLU A 264 5.78 3.84 -20.72
C GLU A 264 4.51 4.63 -20.37
N VAL A 265 3.50 3.96 -19.79
CA VAL A 265 2.23 4.55 -19.38
C VAL A 265 2.31 5.19 -17.99
N VAL A 266 2.83 4.44 -17.01
CA VAL A 266 2.99 4.87 -15.61
C VAL A 266 4.12 5.88 -15.48
N GLY A 267 5.15 5.76 -16.33
CA GLY A 267 6.33 6.59 -16.33
C GLY A 267 7.38 6.18 -15.28
N LEU A 268 8.40 7.02 -15.19
CA LEU A 268 9.46 6.96 -14.19
C LEU A 268 9.36 8.14 -13.22
N PRO A 269 9.94 8.01 -12.01
CA PRO A 269 10.21 9.14 -11.14
C PRO A 269 10.79 10.34 -11.89
N ARG A 270 10.28 11.54 -11.60
CA ARG A 270 10.88 12.78 -12.11
C ARG A 270 12.16 13.07 -11.34
N THR A 271 13.30 13.02 -12.02
CA THR A 271 14.63 13.29 -11.45
C THR A 271 15.28 14.51 -12.10
N GLY A 272 16.27 15.10 -11.41
CA GLY A 272 17.13 16.14 -11.95
C GLY A 272 17.88 15.68 -13.20
N GLN A 273 18.24 16.62 -14.06
CA GLN A 273 18.97 16.34 -15.31
C GLN A 273 20.37 15.73 -15.07
N ASP A 274 20.92 15.95 -13.88
CA ASP A 274 22.19 15.41 -13.42
C ASP A 274 22.06 14.02 -12.77
N ILE A 275 20.88 13.40 -12.76
CA ILE A 275 20.65 12.04 -12.26
C ILE A 275 20.39 11.12 -13.43
N LYS A 276 21.34 10.20 -13.68
CA LYS A 276 21.17 9.09 -14.62
C LYS A 276 20.21 8.08 -14.02
N SER A 277 19.34 7.54 -14.87
CA SER A 277 18.51 6.36 -14.57
C SER A 277 18.88 5.24 -15.53
N GLU A 278 19.00 4.01 -15.02
CA GLU A 278 19.28 2.83 -15.82
C GLU A 278 18.37 1.66 -15.37
N PRO A 279 17.75 0.93 -16.31
CA PRO A 279 17.04 -0.30 -15.98
C PRO A 279 17.96 -1.25 -15.21
N PHE A 280 17.47 -1.78 -14.10
CA PHE A 280 18.23 -2.71 -13.27
C PHE A 280 17.27 -3.70 -12.63
N LEU A 281 17.45 -5.00 -12.90
CA LEU A 281 16.48 -6.05 -12.54
C LEU A 281 15.05 -5.66 -12.96
N PHE A 282 14.10 -5.75 -12.04
CA PHE A 282 12.68 -5.38 -12.18
C PHE A 282 12.42 -3.91 -11.81
N GLY A 283 13.44 -3.07 -11.73
CA GLY A 283 13.35 -1.68 -11.31
C GLY A 283 14.27 -0.74 -12.09
N THR A 284 14.68 0.33 -11.42
CA THR A 284 15.59 1.33 -11.99
C THR A 284 16.60 1.76 -10.95
N LEU A 285 17.88 1.77 -11.33
CA LEU A 285 18.98 2.30 -10.54
C LEU A 285 19.23 3.75 -10.95
N TYR A 286 19.31 4.63 -9.96
CA TYR A 286 19.55 6.06 -10.12
C TYR A 286 20.91 6.43 -9.54
N THR A 287 21.69 7.19 -10.31
CA THR A 287 23.02 7.64 -9.89
C THR A 287 23.27 9.06 -10.38
N LYS A 288 23.93 9.89 -9.57
CA LYS A 288 24.34 11.24 -10.00
C LYS A 288 25.41 11.17 -11.09
N ASN A 289 25.29 11.92 -12.18
CA ASN A 289 26.19 11.90 -13.35
C ASN A 289 27.66 12.13 -12.97
N ASN A 290 27.92 12.96 -11.96
CA ASN A 290 29.28 13.23 -11.49
C ASN A 290 29.82 12.12 -10.57
N ALA A 291 28.97 11.23 -10.05
CA ALA A 291 29.40 10.09 -9.24
C ALA A 291 30.08 9.00 -10.10
N SER A 292 29.72 8.87 -11.38
CA SER A 292 30.43 8.01 -12.34
C SER A 292 31.70 8.65 -12.93
N ALA A 293 31.83 9.99 -12.90
CA ALA A 293 32.94 10.72 -13.49
C ALA A 293 33.98 11.24 -12.47
N ALA A 294 33.66 11.28 -11.18
CA ALA A 294 34.52 11.80 -10.12
C ALA A 294 34.82 10.76 -9.04
N SER A 295 35.48 9.65 -9.40
CA SER A 295 36.67 9.11 -8.73
C SER A 295 36.93 7.69 -9.22
N VAL A 296 38.14 7.47 -9.74
CA VAL A 296 38.64 6.18 -10.25
C VAL A 296 38.78 5.10 -9.15
N ASN A 297 38.17 5.25 -7.97
CA ASN A 297 38.32 4.28 -6.86
C ASN A 297 37.27 4.36 -5.71
N LYS A 298 36.17 5.11 -5.81
CA LYS A 298 35.17 5.19 -4.71
C LYS A 298 33.86 4.52 -5.08
N LYS A 299 33.61 3.34 -4.49
CA LYS A 299 32.32 2.65 -4.57
C LYS A 299 31.23 3.48 -3.87
N LEU A 300 30.03 3.51 -4.46
CA LEU A 300 28.90 4.30 -3.97
C LEU A 300 28.11 3.51 -2.92
N PRO A 301 27.67 4.15 -1.82
CA PRO A 301 26.60 3.59 -1.01
C PRO A 301 25.29 3.58 -1.82
N VAL A 302 24.40 2.65 -1.51
CA VAL A 302 23.11 2.51 -2.20
C VAL A 302 21.96 2.43 -1.21
N VAL A 303 20.86 3.10 -1.53
CA VAL A 303 19.58 2.94 -0.85
C VAL A 303 18.61 2.21 -1.77
N ILE A 304 18.10 1.06 -1.32
CA ILE A 304 16.93 0.42 -1.91
C ILE A 304 15.70 1.14 -1.32
N TYR A 305 15.01 1.93 -2.13
CA TYR A 305 13.81 2.66 -1.71
C TYR A 305 12.53 1.89 -2.06
N LEU A 306 11.68 1.67 -1.06
CA LEU A 306 10.42 0.94 -1.16
C LEU A 306 9.24 1.89 -0.96
N HIS A 307 8.34 1.92 -1.94
CA HIS A 307 7.18 2.80 -1.92
C HIS A 307 6.06 2.28 -0.99
N GLU A 308 5.10 3.15 -0.73
CA GLU A 308 3.90 2.93 0.07
C GLU A 308 2.81 2.18 -0.73
N TYR A 309 1.53 2.24 -0.34
CA TYR A 309 0.43 1.55 -1.04
C TYR A 309 0.00 2.25 -2.35
N VAL A 310 0.97 2.63 -3.19
CA VAL A 310 0.77 3.34 -4.46
C VAL A 310 0.28 2.37 -5.56
N TYR A 311 -0.98 1.95 -5.48
CA TYR A 311 -1.52 0.89 -6.36
C TYR A 311 -1.31 1.16 -7.84
N ALA A 312 -1.63 2.38 -8.32
CA ALA A 312 -1.61 2.69 -9.75
C ALA A 312 -0.23 3.05 -10.31
N MET A 313 0.57 3.79 -9.54
CA MET A 313 1.80 4.41 -10.04
C MET A 313 3.08 3.76 -9.51
N GLY A 314 2.98 2.92 -8.48
CA GLY A 314 4.12 2.35 -7.78
C GLY A 314 5.21 3.38 -7.48
N TYR A 315 6.48 3.09 -7.78
CA TYR A 315 7.58 3.99 -7.45
C TYR A 315 7.67 5.24 -8.36
N ALA A 316 6.86 5.38 -9.41
CA ALA A 316 6.92 6.56 -10.29
C ALA A 316 6.62 7.88 -9.54
N ARG A 317 5.99 7.81 -8.37
CA ARG A 317 5.75 8.95 -7.47
C ARG A 317 6.92 9.28 -6.54
N SER A 318 7.97 8.48 -6.51
CA SER A 318 9.09 8.60 -5.55
C SER A 318 10.20 9.56 -6.00
N GLY A 319 9.94 10.43 -6.99
CA GLY A 319 10.95 11.34 -7.54
C GLY A 319 11.62 12.22 -6.49
N ASP A 320 10.83 12.88 -5.62
CA ASP A 320 11.36 13.79 -4.60
C ASP A 320 12.42 13.12 -3.70
N ILE A 321 12.11 11.95 -3.13
CA ILE A 321 13.05 11.24 -2.25
C ILE A 321 14.26 10.67 -3.00
N ILE A 322 14.07 10.19 -4.24
CA ILE A 322 15.17 9.74 -5.10
C ILE A 322 16.14 10.89 -5.38
N ASN A 323 15.63 12.09 -5.70
CA ASN A 323 16.47 13.27 -5.92
C ASN A 323 17.28 13.62 -4.67
N ARG A 324 16.64 13.64 -3.49
CA ARG A 324 17.29 14.01 -2.23
C ARG A 324 18.45 13.05 -1.89
N LEU A 325 18.19 11.75 -1.96
CA LEU A 325 19.22 10.73 -1.72
C LEU A 325 20.35 10.79 -2.76
N ALA A 326 20.02 10.87 -4.05
CA ALA A 326 21.01 10.97 -5.11
C ALA A 326 21.89 12.23 -4.99
N ASN A 327 21.31 13.34 -4.52
CA ASN A 327 22.04 14.58 -4.28
C ASN A 327 23.04 14.49 -3.13
N GLU A 328 22.77 13.62 -2.15
CA GLU A 328 23.71 13.29 -1.05
C GLU A 328 24.72 12.20 -1.41
N GLY A 329 24.77 11.78 -2.68
CA GLY A 329 25.81 10.87 -3.20
C GLY A 329 25.48 9.39 -3.08
N PHE A 330 24.23 9.04 -2.78
CA PHE A 330 23.76 7.66 -2.84
C PHE A 330 23.41 7.26 -4.28
N ALA A 331 23.72 6.01 -4.65
CA ALA A 331 22.91 5.34 -5.66
C ALA A 331 21.53 5.02 -5.04
N VAL A 332 20.47 5.07 -5.84
CA VAL A 332 19.12 4.74 -5.35
C VAL A 332 18.53 3.67 -6.26
N PHE A 333 18.20 2.52 -5.70
CA PHE A 333 17.45 1.50 -6.43
C PHE A 333 15.98 1.56 -6.02
N ALA A 334 15.08 1.71 -7.00
CA ALA A 334 13.64 1.75 -6.75
C ALA A 334 12.92 0.85 -7.75
N PHE A 335 11.87 0.17 -7.27
CA PHE A 335 11.10 -0.77 -8.06
C PHE A 335 9.64 -0.82 -7.60
N ASP A 336 8.75 -1.31 -8.46
CA ASP A 336 7.36 -1.53 -8.10
C ASP A 336 7.29 -2.81 -7.25
N GLN A 337 6.67 -2.74 -6.09
CA GLN A 337 6.39 -3.94 -5.29
C GLN A 337 5.29 -4.78 -5.98
N THR A 338 5.26 -6.09 -5.73
CA THR A 338 4.28 -6.99 -6.36
C THR A 338 2.83 -6.53 -6.06
N GLY A 339 2.00 -6.41 -7.11
CA GLY A 339 0.63 -5.89 -7.00
C GLY A 339 0.50 -4.37 -7.12
N PHE A 340 1.58 -3.65 -7.42
CA PHE A 340 1.59 -2.19 -7.58
C PHE A 340 2.20 -1.77 -8.92
N GLY A 341 1.81 -0.60 -9.43
CA GLY A 341 2.38 0.01 -10.62
C GLY A 341 2.37 -0.95 -11.82
N THR A 342 3.54 -1.14 -12.43
CA THR A 342 3.70 -2.06 -13.57
C THR A 342 3.48 -3.54 -13.20
N ARG A 343 3.64 -3.89 -11.91
CA ARG A 343 3.52 -5.26 -11.38
C ARG A 343 2.16 -5.57 -10.77
N ILE A 344 1.13 -4.77 -11.06
CA ILE A 344 -0.25 -4.99 -10.59
C ILE A 344 -0.77 -6.41 -10.88
N GLU A 345 -0.49 -6.95 -12.07
CA GLU A 345 -1.00 -8.27 -12.50
C GLU A 345 -0.30 -9.43 -11.80
N GLU A 346 0.90 -9.23 -11.24
CA GLU A 346 1.55 -10.24 -10.40
C GLU A 346 0.76 -10.46 -9.11
N GLY A 347 0.15 -9.40 -8.56
CA GLY A 347 -0.63 -9.45 -7.33
C GLY A 347 -2.03 -10.05 -7.50
N ARG A 348 -2.57 -10.06 -8.73
CA ARG A 348 -3.97 -10.44 -9.02
C ARG A 348 -4.25 -11.92 -8.78
N LEU A 349 -3.38 -12.80 -9.30
CA LEU A 349 -3.52 -14.26 -9.20
C LEU A 349 -2.47 -14.86 -8.25
N PHE A 350 -1.96 -14.04 -7.32
CA PHE A 350 -0.80 -14.41 -6.52
C PHE A 350 -1.06 -15.68 -5.70
N TYR A 351 -2.19 -15.76 -5.00
CA TYR A 351 -2.50 -16.88 -4.11
C TYR A 351 -3.03 -18.12 -4.81
N GLU A 352 -3.64 -17.95 -5.99
CA GLU A 352 -3.98 -19.06 -6.88
C GLU A 352 -2.70 -19.75 -7.40
N ARG A 353 -1.61 -19.00 -7.57
CA ARG A 353 -0.30 -19.53 -8.01
C ARG A 353 0.56 -20.02 -6.86
N PHE A 354 0.59 -19.27 -5.75
CA PHE A 354 1.49 -19.48 -4.62
C PHE A 354 0.72 -19.46 -3.30
N PRO A 355 -0.14 -20.46 -3.04
CA PRO A 355 -1.05 -20.43 -1.90
C PRO A 355 -0.35 -20.46 -0.53
N HIS A 356 0.87 -21.00 -0.47
CA HIS A 356 1.67 -21.14 0.75
C HIS A 356 2.77 -20.08 0.89
N TRP A 357 2.85 -19.13 -0.04
CA TRP A 357 3.73 -17.97 0.05
C TRP A 357 2.90 -16.71 0.22
N SER A 358 3.47 -15.68 0.84
CA SER A 358 2.77 -14.42 1.09
C SER A 358 3.29 -13.30 0.18
N LYS A 359 2.44 -12.29 -0.08
CA LYS A 359 2.85 -11.09 -0.84
C LYS A 359 3.98 -10.35 -0.14
N MET A 360 3.97 -10.27 1.20
CA MET A 360 5.09 -9.73 1.99
C MET A 360 6.36 -10.57 1.77
N GLY A 361 6.25 -11.90 1.78
CA GLY A 361 7.35 -12.80 1.46
C GLY A 361 7.95 -12.54 0.08
N ARG A 362 7.11 -12.29 -0.93
CA ARG A 362 7.57 -11.87 -2.26
C ARG A 362 8.29 -10.52 -2.25
N MET A 363 7.77 -9.53 -1.55
CA MET A 363 8.40 -8.21 -1.44
C MET A 363 9.76 -8.30 -0.74
N VAL A 364 9.88 -9.11 0.32
CA VAL A 364 11.15 -9.37 1.01
C VAL A 364 12.14 -10.12 0.11
N ALA A 365 11.68 -11.09 -0.67
CA ALA A 365 12.52 -11.79 -1.64
C ALA A 365 13.02 -10.85 -2.75
N ASP A 366 12.17 -9.94 -3.25
CA ASP A 366 12.56 -8.90 -4.19
C ASP A 366 13.72 -8.04 -3.61
N VAL A 367 13.65 -7.63 -2.34
CA VAL A 367 14.76 -6.91 -1.68
C VAL A 367 16.02 -7.77 -1.59
N ARG A 368 15.92 -9.04 -1.16
CA ARG A 368 17.08 -9.95 -1.06
C ARG A 368 17.78 -10.12 -2.42
N TRP A 369 17.03 -10.32 -3.50
CA TRP A 369 17.62 -10.41 -4.84
C TRP A 369 18.25 -9.10 -5.31
N SER A 370 17.68 -7.96 -4.88
CA SER A 370 18.27 -6.65 -5.15
C SER A 370 19.61 -6.50 -4.44
N VAL A 371 19.71 -6.95 -3.18
CA VAL A 371 20.97 -7.00 -2.43
C VAL A 371 21.99 -7.90 -3.15
N ASP A 372 21.58 -9.09 -3.62
CA ASP A 372 22.45 -9.99 -4.39
C ASP A 372 23.06 -9.31 -5.62
N ALA A 373 22.21 -8.67 -6.43
CA ALA A 373 22.63 -8.03 -7.68
C ALA A 373 23.43 -6.73 -7.45
N LEU A 374 23.05 -5.91 -6.47
CA LEU A 374 23.78 -4.68 -6.14
C LEU A 374 25.18 -4.99 -5.59
N SER A 375 25.32 -6.09 -4.84
CA SER A 375 26.59 -6.47 -4.21
C SER A 375 27.70 -6.85 -5.21
N VAL A 376 27.33 -7.17 -6.46
CA VAL A 376 28.29 -7.55 -7.52
C VAL A 376 28.62 -6.41 -8.48
N LEU A 377 27.98 -5.24 -8.34
CA LEU A 377 28.32 -4.07 -9.15
C LEU A 377 29.64 -3.45 -8.67
N ASP A 378 30.61 -3.31 -9.57
CA ASP A 378 31.96 -2.81 -9.23
C ASP A 378 31.97 -1.40 -8.64
N TYR A 379 30.95 -0.59 -8.95
CA TYR A 379 30.81 0.79 -8.49
C TYR A 379 29.86 0.95 -7.29
N ILE A 380 29.26 -0.13 -6.77
CA ILE A 380 28.45 -0.12 -5.54
C ILE A 380 29.25 -0.75 -4.41
N ASP A 381 29.18 -0.16 -3.21
CA ASP A 381 29.81 -0.68 -2.01
C ASP A 381 28.89 -1.72 -1.33
N PRO A 382 29.22 -3.03 -1.38
CA PRO A 382 28.38 -4.06 -0.80
C PRO A 382 28.26 -3.96 0.72
N GLN A 383 29.12 -3.19 1.40
CA GLN A 383 29.04 -2.95 2.84
C GLN A 383 28.13 -1.75 3.19
N LYS A 384 27.61 -1.04 2.19
CA LYS A 384 26.79 0.18 2.38
C LYS A 384 25.49 0.11 1.60
N ILE A 385 24.81 -1.04 1.67
CA ILE A 385 23.47 -1.24 1.13
C ILE A 385 22.44 -0.96 2.23
N TYR A 386 21.68 0.12 2.09
CA TYR A 386 20.61 0.49 3.01
C TYR A 386 19.25 0.18 2.39
N VAL A 387 18.25 -0.07 3.23
CA VAL A 387 16.85 -0.20 2.76
C VAL A 387 16.00 0.84 3.48
N ALA A 388 15.23 1.60 2.73
CA ALA A 388 14.36 2.64 3.27
C ALA A 388 12.97 2.53 2.67
N GLY A 389 11.93 2.84 3.43
CA GLY A 389 10.59 2.88 2.87
C GLY A 389 9.57 3.61 3.72
N TYR A 390 8.44 3.92 3.06
CA TYR A 390 7.29 4.60 3.66
C TYR A 390 6.08 3.66 3.70
N SER A 391 5.37 3.65 4.84
CA SER A 391 4.21 2.80 5.09
C SER A 391 4.52 1.32 4.82
N LEU A 392 3.85 0.68 3.84
CA LEU A 392 4.15 -0.70 3.42
C LEU A 392 5.65 -0.91 3.16
N GLY A 393 6.30 0.01 2.45
CA GLY A 393 7.72 -0.05 2.17
C GLY A 393 8.57 -0.04 3.44
N GLY A 394 8.14 0.68 4.48
CA GLY A 394 8.78 0.67 5.80
C GLY A 394 8.66 -0.71 6.47
N SER A 395 7.48 -1.34 6.43
CA SER A 395 7.29 -2.70 6.96
C SER A 395 8.17 -3.72 6.22
N VAL A 396 8.23 -3.64 4.88
CA VAL A 396 9.06 -4.53 4.05
C VAL A 396 10.54 -4.31 4.34
N ALA A 397 10.98 -3.05 4.51
CA ALA A 397 12.35 -2.71 4.83
C ALA A 397 12.80 -3.36 6.16
N LEU A 398 11.96 -3.29 7.20
CA LEU A 398 12.23 -3.90 8.51
C LEU A 398 12.32 -5.43 8.43
N HIS A 399 11.37 -6.08 7.75
CA HIS A 399 11.41 -7.54 7.57
C HIS A 399 12.65 -7.97 6.77
N SER A 400 13.00 -7.22 5.73
CA SER A 400 14.17 -7.50 4.89
C SER A 400 15.47 -7.36 5.68
N ALA A 401 15.63 -6.27 6.43
CA ALA A 401 16.81 -6.04 7.27
C ALA A 401 16.95 -7.10 8.37
N ALA A 402 15.85 -7.57 8.96
CA ALA A 402 15.89 -8.63 9.97
C ALA A 402 16.35 -9.99 9.40
N LEU A 403 16.07 -10.26 8.12
CA LEU A 403 16.35 -11.53 7.45
C LEU A 403 17.65 -11.54 6.63
N ASP A 404 18.15 -10.39 6.20
CA ASP A 404 19.39 -10.26 5.43
C ASP A 404 20.41 -9.38 6.17
N GLU A 405 21.47 -10.01 6.69
CA GLU A 405 22.51 -9.35 7.47
C GLU A 405 23.42 -8.43 6.64
N ARG A 406 23.37 -8.52 5.29
CA ARG A 406 24.15 -7.66 4.38
C ARG A 406 23.59 -6.25 4.26
N ILE A 407 22.33 -6.03 4.63
CA ILE A 407 21.73 -4.70 4.70
C ILE A 407 22.42 -3.94 5.84
N ALA A 408 23.12 -2.87 5.52
CA ALA A 408 23.96 -2.09 6.43
C ALA A 408 23.16 -1.23 7.43
N GLY A 409 21.95 -0.80 7.05
CA GLY A 409 21.06 -0.01 7.89
C GLY A 409 19.67 0.10 7.29
N VAL A 410 18.69 0.47 8.10
CA VAL A 410 17.29 0.54 7.67
C VAL A 410 16.56 1.78 8.17
N ILE A 411 15.66 2.30 7.34
CA ILE A 411 14.80 3.44 7.67
C ILE A 411 13.34 3.06 7.41
N SER A 412 12.50 3.21 8.44
CA SER A 412 11.06 2.95 8.37
C SER A 412 10.28 4.21 8.72
N VAL A 413 9.56 4.75 7.74
CA VAL A 413 8.65 5.90 7.90
C VAL A 413 7.22 5.41 7.95
N CYS A 414 6.49 5.68 9.04
CA CYS A 414 5.09 5.25 9.26
C CYS A 414 4.86 3.74 9.00
N GLY A 415 5.87 2.91 9.30
CA GLY A 415 5.95 1.56 8.76
C GLY A 415 5.31 0.46 9.60
N PHE A 416 5.00 0.68 10.88
CA PHE A 416 4.46 -0.38 11.72
C PHE A 416 3.79 0.10 13.01
N THR A 417 3.09 -0.84 13.65
CA THR A 417 2.78 -0.89 15.07
C THR A 417 2.99 -2.34 15.54
N PRO A 418 3.48 -2.59 16.77
CA PRO A 418 3.64 -3.95 17.29
C PRO A 418 2.35 -4.77 17.15
N MET A 419 2.44 -5.89 16.44
CA MET A 419 1.31 -6.74 16.07
C MET A 419 0.56 -7.29 17.28
N ARG A 420 1.25 -7.61 18.38
CA ARG A 420 0.63 -8.16 19.61
C ARG A 420 -0.22 -7.14 20.37
N THR A 421 -0.06 -5.85 20.08
CA THR A 421 -0.87 -4.77 20.65
C THR A 421 -1.77 -4.10 19.61
N ASN A 422 -1.63 -4.44 18.33
CA ASN A 422 -2.33 -3.82 17.21
C ASN A 422 -3.76 -4.33 17.03
N LEU A 423 -4.68 -3.76 17.82
CA LEU A 423 -6.11 -4.12 17.80
C LEU A 423 -6.92 -3.18 16.89
N PRO A 424 -7.93 -3.69 16.16
CA PRO A 424 -8.90 -2.83 15.48
C PRO A 424 -9.57 -1.86 16.44
N GLY A 425 -9.68 -0.60 16.04
CA GLY A 425 -10.23 0.47 16.86
C GLY A 425 -9.20 1.17 17.74
N LYS A 426 -8.08 0.51 18.09
CA LYS A 426 -6.88 1.16 18.63
C LYS A 426 -6.12 1.83 17.48
N THR A 427 -5.81 1.06 16.44
CA THR A 427 -5.46 1.58 15.11
C THR A 427 -6.63 1.35 14.15
N ALA A 428 -6.58 1.96 12.96
CA ALA A 428 -7.67 1.89 11.99
C ALA A 428 -8.10 0.44 11.67
N GLU A 429 -7.14 -0.45 11.41
CA GLU A 429 -7.42 -1.82 10.92
C GLU A 429 -6.82 -2.93 11.80
N GLY A 430 -5.93 -2.61 12.76
CA GLY A 430 -5.23 -3.62 13.54
C GLY A 430 -4.42 -4.60 12.67
N ILE A 431 -4.27 -5.85 13.14
CA ILE A 431 -3.64 -6.92 12.35
C ILE A 431 -4.44 -7.36 11.11
N TYR A 432 -5.67 -6.87 10.93
CA TYR A 432 -6.47 -7.18 9.74
C TYR A 432 -5.91 -6.52 8.48
N GLU A 433 -5.13 -5.43 8.61
CA GLU A 433 -4.41 -4.81 7.50
C GLU A 433 -3.53 -5.83 6.76
N TYR A 434 -2.72 -6.58 7.52
CA TYR A 434 -1.82 -7.58 6.96
C TYR A 434 -2.52 -8.83 6.43
N SER A 435 -3.58 -9.29 7.11
CA SER A 435 -4.15 -10.61 6.86
C SER A 435 -5.41 -10.57 6.00
N HIS A 436 -6.41 -9.76 6.35
CA HIS A 436 -7.74 -9.80 5.73
C HIS A 436 -7.92 -8.75 4.64
N LEU A 437 -7.29 -7.59 4.81
CA LEU A 437 -7.50 -6.44 3.93
C LEU A 437 -6.61 -6.51 2.68
N HIS A 438 -5.30 -6.58 2.87
CA HIS A 438 -4.34 -6.59 1.75
C HIS A 438 -3.82 -7.99 1.39
N GLY A 439 -3.98 -8.95 2.31
CA GLY A 439 -3.38 -10.28 2.16
C GLY A 439 -1.87 -10.17 1.98
N LEU A 440 -1.20 -9.40 2.83
CA LEU A 440 0.25 -9.28 2.86
C LEU A 440 0.88 -10.49 3.56
N ILE A 441 0.32 -10.89 4.71
CA ILE A 441 0.72 -12.06 5.49
C ILE A 441 -0.56 -12.78 5.96
N PRO A 442 -1.18 -13.61 5.11
CA PRO A 442 -2.46 -14.26 5.44
C PRO A 442 -2.41 -15.09 6.72
N ARG A 443 -1.28 -15.76 7.03
CA ARG A 443 -1.11 -16.57 8.25
C ARG A 443 -1.35 -15.77 9.55
N LEU A 444 -1.21 -14.43 9.55
CA LEU A 444 -1.57 -13.61 10.71
C LEU A 444 -3.08 -13.61 11.01
N GLY A 445 -3.92 -13.94 10.03
CA GLY A 445 -5.38 -13.99 10.18
C GLY A 445 -5.86 -15.03 11.18
N PHE A 446 -5.10 -16.11 11.42
CA PHE A 446 -5.41 -17.10 12.46
C PHE A 446 -5.30 -16.54 13.89
N PHE A 447 -4.54 -15.46 14.06
CA PHE A 447 -4.35 -14.79 15.35
C PHE A 447 -5.30 -13.60 15.55
N ALA A 448 -6.23 -13.38 14.61
CA ALA A 448 -7.32 -12.41 14.76
C ALA A 448 -8.13 -12.75 16.02
N GLY A 449 -8.10 -11.85 17.02
CA GLY A 449 -8.72 -12.05 18.33
C GLY A 449 -7.82 -12.68 19.40
N THR A 450 -6.62 -13.14 19.05
CA THR A 450 -5.59 -13.68 19.98
C THR A 450 -4.21 -13.11 19.65
N VAL A 451 -4.15 -11.80 19.38
CA VAL A 451 -2.94 -11.12 18.89
C VAL A 451 -1.71 -11.29 19.78
N ASN A 452 -1.90 -11.46 21.10
CA ASN A 452 -0.82 -11.73 22.05
C ASN A 452 -0.14 -13.10 21.90
N ARG A 453 -0.62 -13.94 20.97
CA ARG A 453 -0.05 -15.24 20.63
C ARG A 453 0.67 -15.25 19.27
N ILE A 454 0.77 -14.10 18.60
CA ILE A 454 1.50 -14.01 17.33
C ILE A 454 2.98 -14.42 17.56
N PRO A 455 3.54 -15.32 16.72
CA PRO A 455 4.80 -16.00 17.00
C PRO A 455 6.02 -15.07 17.03
N TYR A 456 6.01 -13.99 16.25
CA TYR A 456 7.03 -12.94 16.25
C TYR A 456 6.37 -11.54 16.27
N ASP A 457 7.10 -10.50 16.68
CA ASP A 457 6.62 -9.11 16.63
C ASP A 457 7.73 -8.11 16.30
N PHE A 458 7.40 -6.83 16.14
CA PHE A 458 8.31 -5.79 15.67
C PHE A 458 9.48 -5.50 16.61
N ASP A 459 9.33 -5.73 17.92
CA ASP A 459 10.43 -5.68 18.87
C ASP A 459 11.48 -6.78 18.57
N GLU A 460 11.02 -7.99 18.25
CA GLU A 460 11.83 -9.11 17.82
C GLU A 460 12.44 -8.88 16.41
N ILE A 461 11.69 -8.31 15.46
CA ILE A 461 12.19 -7.93 14.12
C ILE A 461 13.32 -6.91 14.25
N LEU A 462 13.06 -5.80 14.94
CA LEU A 462 14.03 -4.72 15.16
C LEU A 462 15.26 -5.22 15.94
N GLY A 463 15.05 -6.08 16.95
CA GLY A 463 16.14 -6.73 17.66
C GLY A 463 17.05 -7.54 16.73
N CYS A 464 16.49 -8.24 15.73
CA CYS A 464 17.26 -9.04 14.77
C CYS A 464 18.15 -8.19 13.83
N ILE A 465 17.96 -6.87 13.84
CA ILE A 465 18.77 -5.92 13.06
C ILE A 465 20.02 -5.51 13.84
N ALA A 466 20.00 -5.60 15.18
CA ALA A 466 21.14 -5.28 16.03
C ALA A 466 22.42 -6.02 15.59
N PRO A 467 23.58 -5.35 15.56
CA PRO A 467 23.84 -3.97 16.03
C PRO A 467 23.69 -2.88 14.96
N ARG A 468 23.12 -3.18 13.80
CA ARG A 468 23.07 -2.26 12.65
C ARG A 468 22.14 -1.06 12.93
N PRO A 469 22.42 0.14 12.39
CA PRO A 469 21.62 1.34 12.64
C PRO A 469 20.19 1.22 12.10
N VAL A 470 19.22 1.75 12.86
CA VAL A 470 17.79 1.75 12.53
C VAL A 470 17.19 3.13 12.82
N LEU A 471 16.51 3.71 11.85
CA LEU A 471 15.66 4.90 12.04
C LEU A 471 14.18 4.54 11.92
N ILE A 472 13.40 4.97 12.91
CA ILE A 472 11.95 4.89 12.91
C ILE A 472 11.39 6.31 12.97
N ILE A 473 10.57 6.68 11.98
CA ILE A 473 9.81 7.93 11.99
C ILE A 473 8.33 7.55 12.14
N ALA A 474 7.74 7.91 13.28
CA ALA A 474 6.37 7.53 13.65
C ALA A 474 5.59 8.77 14.12
N PRO A 475 4.80 9.41 13.24
CA PRO A 475 4.07 10.64 13.57
C PRO A 475 3.04 10.44 14.68
N SER A 476 2.90 11.44 15.55
CA SER A 476 2.07 11.35 16.76
C SER A 476 0.57 11.20 16.50
N TRP A 477 0.06 11.62 15.33
CA TRP A 477 -1.36 11.58 14.96
C TRP A 477 -1.67 10.50 13.91
N ASP A 478 -0.79 9.51 13.75
CA ASP A 478 -1.01 8.40 12.83
C ASP A 478 -2.22 7.54 13.24
N GLN A 479 -3.26 7.48 12.40
CA GLN A 479 -4.44 6.64 12.65
C GLN A 479 -4.16 5.13 12.45
N TYR A 480 -3.08 4.77 11.76
CA TYR A 480 -2.70 3.39 11.45
C TYR A 480 -1.65 2.84 12.42
N ALA A 481 -1.13 3.68 13.31
CA ALA A 481 -0.07 3.30 14.22
C ALA A 481 -0.26 3.89 15.63
N ASP A 482 0.01 3.10 16.66
CA ASP A 482 -0.02 3.56 18.04
C ASP A 482 1.37 4.01 18.50
N THR A 483 1.48 5.29 18.81
CA THR A 483 2.78 5.91 19.13
C THR A 483 3.34 5.42 20.47
N ASP A 484 2.49 5.09 21.44
CA ASP A 484 2.96 4.64 22.75
C ASP A 484 3.46 3.19 22.69
N ASP A 485 2.77 2.32 21.95
CA ASP A 485 3.24 0.96 21.66
C ASP A 485 4.59 0.98 20.91
N ILE A 486 4.78 1.91 19.97
CA ILE A 486 6.06 2.07 19.26
C ILE A 486 7.17 2.51 20.21
N LYS A 487 6.91 3.46 21.12
CA LYS A 487 7.90 3.88 22.14
C LYS A 487 8.31 2.71 23.01
N GLU A 488 7.34 1.93 23.51
CA GLU A 488 7.62 0.74 24.32
C GLU A 488 8.44 -0.28 23.55
N CYS A 489 8.03 -0.59 22.31
CA CYS A 489 8.76 -1.46 21.39
C CYS A 489 10.22 -1.03 21.21
N VAL A 490 10.47 0.25 20.90
CA VAL A 490 11.84 0.76 20.70
C VAL A 490 12.64 0.72 21.99
N ASN A 491 12.04 1.00 23.15
CA ASN A 491 12.71 0.91 24.43
C ASN A 491 13.16 -0.53 24.76
N GLU A 492 12.36 -1.54 24.41
CA GLU A 492 12.79 -2.94 24.51
C GLU A 492 13.95 -3.24 23.57
N VAL A 493 13.87 -2.80 22.31
CA VAL A 493 14.93 -2.98 21.30
C VAL A 493 16.25 -2.37 21.77
N ARG A 494 16.23 -1.19 22.41
CA ARG A 494 17.44 -0.56 22.97
C ARG A 494 18.16 -1.44 23.98
N LYS A 495 17.46 -2.33 24.71
CA LYS A 495 18.09 -3.30 25.62
C LYS A 495 18.92 -4.32 24.85
N VAL A 496 18.40 -4.83 23.73
CA VAL A 496 19.16 -5.72 22.83
C VAL A 496 20.42 -5.03 22.30
N TYR A 497 20.27 -3.79 21.84
CA TYR A 497 21.42 -2.99 21.39
C TYR A 497 22.42 -2.68 22.50
N GLY A 498 21.96 -2.61 23.76
CA GLY A 498 22.81 -2.51 24.95
C GLY A 498 23.78 -3.69 25.10
N LEU A 499 23.40 -4.90 24.68
CA LEU A 499 24.32 -6.06 24.65
C LEU A 499 25.53 -5.82 23.72
N TYR A 500 25.35 -4.99 22.70
CA TYR A 500 26.37 -4.59 21.73
C TYR A 500 27.03 -3.25 22.06
N LYS A 501 26.69 -2.63 23.20
CA LYS A 501 27.16 -1.28 23.60
C LYS A 501 26.74 -0.16 22.63
N ASN A 502 25.62 -0.33 21.93
CA ASN A 502 25.11 0.59 20.90
C ASN A 502 23.64 0.99 21.16
N SER A 503 23.25 1.18 22.43
CA SER A 503 21.84 1.39 22.84
C SER A 503 21.16 2.62 22.23
N ASP A 504 21.93 3.54 21.68
CA ASP A 504 21.50 4.79 21.02
C ASP A 504 21.19 4.61 19.53
N LYS A 505 21.64 3.52 18.89
CA LYS A 505 21.45 3.27 17.45
C LYS A 505 20.01 3.06 16.99
N PRO A 506 19.07 2.55 17.80
CA PRO A 506 17.65 2.61 17.49
C PRO A 506 17.13 4.03 17.75
N GLU A 507 17.03 4.80 16.67
CA GLU A 507 16.54 6.17 16.69
C GLU A 507 15.04 6.19 16.40
N LEU A 508 14.28 6.86 17.27
CA LEU A 508 12.84 7.05 17.14
C LEU A 508 12.55 8.54 17.11
N ILE A 509 12.03 9.00 15.97
CA ILE A 509 11.57 10.37 15.77
C ILE A 509 10.05 10.35 15.68
N ILE A 510 9.40 11.22 16.47
CA ILE A 510 7.94 11.34 16.55
C ILE A 510 7.55 12.77 16.16
N PRO A 511 7.41 13.06 14.86
CA PRO A 511 6.93 14.38 14.43
C PRO A 511 5.49 14.63 14.91
N ASP A 512 5.17 15.88 15.20
CA ASP A 512 3.78 16.29 15.48
C ASP A 512 2.99 16.45 14.18
N ASP A 513 2.61 15.31 13.60
CA ASP A 513 1.96 15.22 12.30
C ASP A 513 1.12 13.93 12.23
N TYR A 514 0.34 13.78 11.17
CA TYR A 514 -0.37 12.54 10.85
C TYR A 514 0.43 11.68 9.87
N ASN A 515 -0.14 10.53 9.46
CA ASN A 515 0.48 9.63 8.50
C ASN A 515 0.58 10.26 7.10
N ARG A 516 1.70 10.94 6.85
CA ARG A 516 2.13 11.42 5.55
C ARG A 516 3.65 11.42 5.46
N PHE A 517 4.22 11.30 4.26
CA PHE A 517 5.66 11.45 4.07
C PHE A 517 6.03 12.90 3.77
N SER A 518 5.98 13.73 4.81
CA SER A 518 6.17 15.19 4.70
C SER A 518 7.60 15.56 4.26
N PRO A 519 7.81 16.78 3.71
CA PRO A 519 9.15 17.27 3.40
C PRO A 519 10.13 17.17 4.57
N ASP A 520 9.70 17.49 5.79
CA ASP A 520 10.54 17.41 6.98
C ASP A 520 10.96 15.98 7.30
N MET A 521 10.04 15.02 7.19
CA MET A 521 10.36 13.60 7.40
C MET A 521 11.34 13.07 6.35
N LYS A 522 11.23 13.55 5.10
CA LYS A 522 12.20 13.21 4.03
C LYS A 522 13.58 13.76 4.33
N GLU A 523 13.69 14.99 4.82
CA GLU A 523 14.96 15.57 5.24
C GLU A 523 15.59 14.81 6.42
N ILE A 524 14.78 14.43 7.41
CA ILE A 524 15.23 13.60 8.54
C ILE A 524 15.80 12.28 8.03
N MET A 525 15.07 11.58 7.14
CA MET A 525 15.51 10.32 6.54
C MET A 525 16.85 10.49 5.80
N VAL A 526 16.96 11.51 4.93
CA VAL A 526 18.13 11.73 4.08
C VAL A 526 19.35 12.11 4.93
N SER A 527 19.16 12.99 5.91
CA SER A 527 20.22 13.40 6.85
C SER A 527 20.71 12.21 7.67
N TRP A 528 19.80 11.42 8.22
CA TRP A 528 20.16 10.24 8.99
C TRP A 528 20.92 9.20 8.16
N ALA A 529 20.48 8.96 6.90
CA ALA A 529 21.15 8.05 6.00
C ALA A 529 22.61 8.49 5.76
N LYS A 530 22.81 9.78 5.51
CA LYS A 530 24.12 10.39 5.29
C LYS A 530 25.02 10.29 6.53
N ASP A 531 24.48 10.58 7.71
CA ASP A 531 25.24 10.57 8.97
C ASP A 531 25.68 9.16 9.37
N ASN A 532 24.93 8.13 8.96
CA ASN A 532 25.25 6.73 9.24
C ASN A 532 26.08 6.05 8.13
N LEU A 533 26.60 6.79 7.14
CA LEU A 533 27.51 6.25 6.10
C LEU A 533 28.96 6.01 6.56
N TYR A 534 29.38 6.65 7.66
CA TYR A 534 30.79 6.81 8.05
C TYR A 534 31.11 6.16 9.39
#